data_AF-A0A553ZI01-F1
#
_entry.id   AF-A0A553ZI01-F1
#
_cell.length_a   1.000
_cell.length_b   1.000
_cell.length_c   1.000
_cell.angle_alpha   90.00
_cell.angle_beta   90.00
_cell.angle_gamma   90.00
#
_symmetry.space_group_name_H-M   'P 1'
#
loop_
_entity.id
_entity.type
_entity.pdbx_description
1 polymer ?
#
loop_
_entity_poly.entity_id
_entity_poly.type
_entity_poly.pdbx_seq_one_letter_code
_entity_poly.pdbx_strand_id
1 'polypeptide(L)'
;KVVPTPKDLAGLGRAHSTATASAAPQTPAASATLRWSSDRGWVERGGPAGEPSETASLPTLAQLTSAEQRWADREEDITAVSGDPFEVGQVFARRWTERLSDTLHLQQLSTEYPRIPHRIDGELLRYAARFGLLAHKDDQIDEHDRYAIRAGFWREVDLRTAAGHTSVAD
;
A
#
# COMPACT_ATOMS: atom_id res chain seq x y z
N LYS A 1 0.98 0.13 49.02
CA LYS A 1 1.60 -0.04 47.68
C LYS A 1 1.08 1.08 46.80
N VAL A 2 1.90 2.13 46.59
CA VAL A 2 1.52 3.34 45.85
C VAL A 2 2.09 3.21 44.45
N VAL A 3 1.24 3.39 43.42
CA VAL A 3 1.64 3.32 42.01
C VAL A 3 2.07 4.72 41.56
N PRO A 4 3.25 4.90 40.94
CA PRO A 4 3.72 6.24 40.54
C PRO A 4 2.98 6.74 39.29
N THR A 5 2.66 8.02 39.28
CA THR A 5 2.05 8.76 38.16
C THR A 5 3.10 9.20 37.12
N PRO A 6 2.70 9.48 35.86
CA PRO A 6 3.57 9.62 34.69
C PRO A 6 4.39 10.92 34.61
N LYS A 7 4.79 11.50 35.74
CA LYS A 7 5.68 12.67 35.81
C LYS A 7 7.13 12.29 36.11
N ASP A 8 7.37 11.10 36.64
CA ASP A 8 8.70 10.63 37.05
C ASP A 8 9.51 9.92 35.94
N LEU A 9 8.94 9.73 34.74
CA LEU A 9 9.64 9.09 33.61
C LEU A 9 10.37 10.08 32.67
N ALA A 10 10.15 11.39 32.82
CA ALA A 10 10.68 12.39 31.90
C ALA A 10 12.17 12.75 32.11
N GLY A 11 12.82 12.19 33.14
CA GLY A 11 14.20 12.56 33.53
C GLY A 11 15.32 11.71 32.94
N LEU A 12 15.04 10.55 32.32
CA LEU A 12 16.08 9.56 32.00
C LEU A 12 16.55 9.53 30.53
N GLY A 13 16.03 10.41 29.67
CA GLY A 13 16.31 10.37 28.23
C GLY A 13 17.42 11.29 27.72
N ARG A 14 18.02 12.16 28.56
CA ARG A 14 18.93 13.21 28.06
C ARG A 14 20.23 13.25 28.86
N ALA A 15 21.19 12.38 28.51
CA ALA A 15 22.63 12.69 28.55
C ALA A 15 23.50 11.50 28.11
N HIS A 16 23.72 11.29 26.81
CA HIS A 16 25.07 11.15 26.26
C HIS A 16 25.05 11.21 24.73
N SER A 17 25.56 12.31 24.15
CA SER A 17 26.25 12.41 22.85
C SER A 17 26.50 13.89 22.57
N THR A 18 27.58 14.43 23.14
CA THR A 18 28.18 15.69 22.69
C THR A 18 29.14 15.39 21.54
N ALA A 19 28.80 15.81 20.33
CA ALA A 19 29.75 16.09 19.26
C ALA A 19 29.23 17.28 18.42
N THR A 20 29.91 18.41 18.62
CA THR A 20 30.09 19.62 17.80
C THR A 20 29.43 19.79 16.42
N ALA A 21 28.85 20.99 16.27
CA ALA A 21 28.92 21.92 15.12
C ALA A 21 28.17 21.59 13.80
N SER A 22 27.07 22.34 13.60
CA SER A 22 26.79 23.23 12.44
C SER A 22 25.33 23.17 12.02
N ALA A 23 24.71 24.35 11.99
CA ALA A 23 23.34 24.56 11.53
C ALA A 23 23.21 24.19 10.04
N ALA A 24 22.29 23.29 9.72
CA ALA A 24 21.82 23.02 8.37
C ALA A 24 20.30 22.75 8.40
N PRO A 25 19.54 23.23 7.39
CA PRO A 25 18.09 23.09 7.36
C PRO A 25 17.68 21.62 7.22
N GLN A 26 16.55 21.31 7.85
CA GLN A 26 15.97 19.98 7.97
C GLN A 26 15.62 19.42 6.58
N THR A 27 16.52 18.64 5.99
CA THR A 27 16.23 17.81 4.84
C THR A 27 15.23 16.71 5.24
N PRO A 28 14.13 16.50 4.49
CA PRO A 28 13.22 15.39 4.74
C PRO A 28 14.01 14.07 4.65
N ALA A 29 13.73 13.18 5.59
CA ALA A 29 14.40 11.89 5.74
C ALA A 29 14.55 11.18 4.40
N ALA A 30 15.79 10.81 4.10
CA ALA A 30 16.15 10.03 2.93
C ALA A 30 15.17 8.86 2.78
N SER A 31 14.50 8.80 1.63
CA SER A 31 13.62 7.72 1.24
C SER A 31 14.38 6.40 1.44
N ALA A 32 14.01 5.66 2.49
CA ALA A 32 14.18 4.22 2.49
C ALA A 32 13.33 3.73 1.32
N THR A 33 13.93 3.64 0.13
CA THR A 33 13.38 2.94 -1.02
C THR A 33 13.32 1.48 -0.62
N LEU A 34 12.27 1.16 0.13
CA LEU A 34 11.92 -0.19 0.47
C LEU A 34 11.84 -0.96 -0.86
N ARG A 35 12.63 -2.02 -0.97
CA ARG A 35 12.79 -2.86 -2.17
C ARG A 35 11.51 -3.54 -2.67
N TRP A 36 10.36 -3.30 -2.04
CA TRP A 36 9.04 -3.70 -2.55
C TRP A 36 8.54 -2.77 -3.66
N SER A 37 9.14 -1.57 -3.88
CA SER A 37 8.98 -0.87 -5.15
C SER A 37 9.51 -1.79 -6.24
N SER A 38 8.63 -2.21 -7.16
CA SER A 38 8.88 -3.21 -8.21
C SER A 38 9.89 -2.73 -9.27
N ASP A 39 11.07 -2.27 -8.87
CA ASP A 39 12.11 -1.74 -9.76
C ASP A 39 12.84 -2.87 -10.53
N ARG A 40 12.80 -4.11 -10.03
CA ARG A 40 13.54 -5.26 -10.60
C ARG A 40 13.09 -5.71 -11.99
N GLY A 41 11.98 -5.19 -12.52
CA GLY A 41 11.55 -5.43 -13.91
C GLY A 41 11.58 -4.21 -14.82
N TRP A 42 11.83 -3.00 -14.27
CA TRP A 42 11.63 -1.74 -14.98
C TRP A 42 12.88 -1.26 -15.75
N VAL A 43 14.07 -1.61 -15.28
CA VAL A 43 15.33 -1.05 -15.83
C VAL A 43 15.80 -1.77 -17.11
N GLU A 44 15.38 -3.01 -17.36
CA GLU A 44 15.97 -3.86 -18.42
C GLU A 44 15.27 -3.80 -19.80
N ARG A 45 14.03 -3.29 -19.91
CA ARG A 45 13.29 -3.32 -21.19
C ARG A 45 12.96 -1.92 -21.70
N GLY A 46 13.98 -1.24 -22.21
CA GLY A 46 14.04 -0.10 -23.16
C GLY A 46 12.78 0.63 -23.68
N GLY A 47 11.73 0.78 -22.90
CA GLY A 47 10.56 1.63 -23.19
C GLY A 47 10.74 3.03 -22.59
N PRO A 48 9.93 4.03 -23.01
CA PRO A 48 10.03 5.39 -22.50
C PRO A 48 9.97 5.37 -20.97
N ALA A 49 10.94 6.03 -20.34
CA ALA A 49 11.14 6.03 -18.91
C ALA A 49 9.99 6.76 -18.19
N GLY A 50 8.94 6.04 -17.81
CA GLY A 50 7.84 6.53 -16.98
C GLY A 50 6.52 5.85 -17.30
N GLU A 51 5.65 5.73 -16.29
CA GLU A 51 4.26 5.37 -16.53
C GLU A 51 3.57 6.48 -17.34
N PRO A 52 2.67 6.16 -18.29
CA PRO A 52 1.92 7.18 -19.01
C PRO A 52 1.19 8.09 -18.03
N SER A 53 1.26 9.41 -18.25
CA SER A 53 0.77 10.42 -17.30
C SER A 53 -0.70 10.24 -16.90
N GLU A 54 -1.50 9.64 -17.78
CA GLU A 54 -2.88 9.25 -17.46
C GLU A 54 -2.92 8.20 -16.35
N THR A 55 -2.15 7.11 -16.40
CA THR A 55 -2.12 6.09 -15.32
C THR A 55 -1.54 6.62 -14.02
N ALA A 56 -0.60 7.57 -14.10
CA ALA A 56 -0.07 8.27 -12.92
C ALA A 56 -1.14 9.11 -12.19
N SER A 57 -2.27 9.40 -12.86
CA SER A 57 -3.38 10.19 -12.31
C SER A 57 -4.30 9.37 -11.38
N LEU A 58 -4.23 8.03 -11.42
CA LEU A 58 -5.08 7.18 -10.60
C LEU A 58 -4.85 7.45 -9.09
N PRO A 59 -5.91 7.65 -8.30
CA PRO A 59 -5.78 7.92 -6.87
C PRO A 59 -5.34 6.65 -6.13
N THR A 60 -4.47 6.79 -5.14
CA THR A 60 -4.10 5.69 -4.22
C THR A 60 -5.18 5.48 -3.16
N LEU A 61 -5.31 4.27 -2.60
CA LEU A 61 -6.22 3.97 -1.50
C LEU A 61 -5.99 4.93 -0.32
N ALA A 62 -4.74 5.27 -0.02
CA ALA A 62 -4.36 6.22 1.02
C ALA A 62 -4.89 7.63 0.76
N GLN A 63 -5.02 8.06 -0.49
CA GLN A 63 -5.63 9.36 -0.81
C GLN A 63 -7.14 9.33 -0.66
N LEU A 64 -7.76 8.18 -0.92
CA LEU A 64 -9.20 7.97 -0.82
C LEU A 64 -9.67 7.71 0.62
N THR A 65 -8.75 7.57 1.59
CA THR A 65 -9.06 7.17 2.97
C THR A 65 -8.72 8.22 4.01
N SER A 66 -9.73 8.57 4.82
CA SER A 66 -9.55 9.37 6.03
C SER A 66 -8.70 8.62 7.07
N ALA A 67 -8.15 9.35 8.04
CA ALA A 67 -7.37 8.75 9.13
C ALA A 67 -8.21 7.80 9.99
N GLU A 68 -9.45 8.20 10.30
CA GLU A 68 -10.42 7.39 11.06
C GLU A 68 -10.78 6.10 10.32
N GLN A 69 -11.12 6.20 9.03
CA GLN A 69 -11.44 5.02 8.24
C GLN A 69 -10.25 4.08 8.10
N ARG A 70 -9.04 4.62 7.93
CA ARG A 70 -7.81 3.81 7.87
C ARG A 70 -7.56 3.05 9.17
N TRP A 71 -7.96 3.60 10.31
CA TRP A 71 -7.90 2.90 11.58
C TRP A 71 -8.96 1.79 11.66
N ALA A 72 -10.20 2.05 11.26
CA ALA A 72 -11.26 1.05 11.20
C ALA A 72 -10.90 -0.12 10.26
N ASP A 73 -10.41 0.20 9.06
CA ASP A 73 -9.92 -0.78 8.08
C ASP A 73 -8.81 -1.67 8.66
N ARG A 74 -7.92 -1.08 9.45
CA ARG A 74 -6.83 -1.80 10.11
C ARG A 74 -7.37 -2.76 11.17
N GLU A 75 -8.38 -2.36 11.92
CA GLU A 75 -9.00 -3.25 12.91
C GLU A 75 -9.68 -4.45 12.23
N GLU A 76 -10.35 -4.21 11.11
CA GLU A 76 -10.91 -5.26 10.27
C GLU A 76 -9.81 -6.15 9.67
N ASP A 77 -8.69 -5.57 9.20
CA ASP A 77 -7.54 -6.34 8.69
C ASP A 77 -7.02 -7.33 9.73
N ILE A 78 -7.00 -6.94 11.00
CA ILE A 78 -6.46 -7.76 12.10
C ILE A 78 -7.41 -8.90 12.45
N THR A 79 -8.72 -8.68 12.37
CA THR A 79 -9.72 -9.58 12.95
C THR A 79 -10.47 -10.43 11.92
N ALA A 80 -10.54 -9.98 10.66
CA ALA A 80 -11.41 -10.59 9.65
C ALA A 80 -10.67 -11.13 8.42
N VAL A 81 -9.41 -10.77 8.20
CA VAL A 81 -8.64 -11.21 7.04
C VAL A 81 -7.69 -12.33 7.44
N SER A 82 -7.72 -13.45 6.73
CA SER A 82 -6.97 -14.65 7.09
C SER A 82 -5.45 -14.54 6.92
N GLY A 83 -5.01 -13.51 6.19
CA GLY A 83 -3.62 -13.31 5.79
C GLY A 83 -3.26 -14.05 4.50
N ASP A 84 -4.21 -14.76 3.85
CA ASP A 84 -4.00 -15.36 2.54
C ASP A 84 -3.63 -14.27 1.49
N PRO A 85 -2.53 -14.45 0.72
CA PRO A 85 -2.06 -13.43 -0.23
C PRO A 85 -3.12 -13.05 -1.28
N PHE A 86 -3.88 -14.04 -1.75
CA PHE A 86 -4.92 -13.81 -2.75
C PHE A 86 -6.13 -13.06 -2.16
N GLU A 87 -6.55 -13.39 -0.94
CA GLU A 87 -7.57 -12.65 -0.19
C GLU A 87 -7.14 -11.20 0.08
N VAL A 88 -5.90 -10.99 0.52
CA VAL A 88 -5.35 -9.65 0.78
C VAL A 88 -5.40 -8.77 -0.48
N GLY A 89 -5.09 -9.35 -1.65
CA GLY A 89 -5.24 -8.68 -2.94
C GLY A 89 -6.68 -8.23 -3.23
N GLN A 90 -7.65 -9.12 -2.96
CA GLN A 90 -9.07 -8.81 -3.14
C GLN A 90 -9.54 -7.72 -2.18
N VAL A 91 -9.21 -7.79 -0.88
CA VAL A 91 -9.64 -6.80 0.12
C VAL A 91 -9.13 -5.41 -0.24
N PHE A 92 -7.87 -5.30 -0.69
CA PHE A 92 -7.32 -4.03 -1.15
C PHE A 92 -8.11 -3.48 -2.35
N ALA A 93 -8.30 -4.29 -3.41
CA ALA A 93 -9.02 -3.90 -4.61
C ALA A 93 -10.47 -3.51 -4.29
N ARG A 94 -11.13 -4.25 -3.40
CA ARG A 94 -12.50 -4.03 -2.96
C ARG A 94 -12.66 -2.65 -2.34
N ARG A 95 -11.82 -2.33 -1.35
CA ARG A 95 -11.82 -1.04 -0.66
C ARG A 95 -11.42 0.12 -1.57
N TRP A 96 -10.45 -0.10 -2.45
CA TRP A 96 -10.02 0.90 -3.41
C TRP A 96 -11.17 1.27 -4.35
N THR A 97 -11.78 0.28 -4.98
CA THR A 97 -12.91 0.50 -5.90
C THR A 97 -14.17 1.02 -5.20
N GLU A 98 -14.46 0.63 -3.96
CA GLU A 98 -15.58 1.16 -3.15
C GLU A 98 -15.47 2.66 -2.90
N ARG A 99 -14.24 3.16 -2.84
CA ARG A 99 -13.94 4.56 -2.49
C ARG A 99 -13.67 5.42 -3.71
N LEU A 100 -13.58 4.82 -4.90
CA LEU A 100 -13.56 5.56 -6.14
C LEU A 100 -14.91 6.25 -6.32
N SER A 101 -14.86 7.57 -6.43
CA SER A 101 -16.03 8.40 -6.74
C SER A 101 -16.37 8.37 -8.23
N ASP A 102 -15.38 8.03 -9.08
CA ASP A 102 -15.46 8.08 -10.54
C ASP A 102 -15.17 6.70 -11.13
N THR A 103 -16.16 6.16 -11.86
CA THR A 103 -16.07 4.86 -12.52
C THR A 103 -15.12 4.86 -13.72
N LEU A 104 -14.77 6.04 -14.26
CA LEU A 104 -13.76 6.16 -15.32
C LEU A 104 -12.39 5.72 -14.84
N HIS A 105 -12.02 5.96 -13.57
CA HIS A 105 -10.76 5.47 -13.01
C HIS A 105 -10.69 3.93 -12.98
N LEU A 106 -11.84 3.26 -12.78
CA LEU A 106 -11.90 1.80 -12.81
C LEU A 106 -11.77 1.26 -14.24
N GLN A 107 -12.41 1.91 -15.21
CA GLN A 107 -12.26 1.57 -16.64
C GLN A 107 -10.84 1.81 -17.14
N GLN A 108 -10.23 2.92 -16.72
CA GLN A 108 -8.84 3.22 -17.05
C GLN A 108 -7.87 2.23 -16.42
N LEU A 109 -8.13 1.77 -15.19
CA LEU A 109 -7.32 0.72 -14.59
C LEU A 109 -7.45 -0.59 -15.36
N SER A 110 -8.67 -0.97 -15.78
CA SER A 110 -8.90 -2.26 -16.44
C SER A 110 -8.19 -2.39 -17.79
N THR A 111 -7.89 -1.28 -18.49
CA THR A 111 -7.09 -1.30 -19.73
C THR A 111 -5.63 -1.67 -19.51
N GLU A 112 -5.11 -1.58 -18.28
CA GLU A 112 -3.73 -1.90 -17.95
C GLU A 112 -3.49 -3.40 -17.70
N TYR A 113 -4.55 -4.22 -17.64
CA TYR A 113 -4.43 -5.67 -17.43
C TYR A 113 -3.49 -6.32 -18.46
N PRO A 114 -2.57 -7.22 -18.04
CA PRO A 114 -2.43 -7.82 -16.71
C PRO A 114 -1.53 -7.04 -15.73
N ARG A 115 -1.08 -5.84 -16.09
CA ARG A 115 -0.13 -5.06 -15.31
C ARG A 115 -0.82 -4.05 -14.39
N ILE A 116 -0.48 -4.08 -13.10
CA ILE A 116 -0.91 -3.05 -12.16
C ILE A 116 0.03 -1.83 -12.26
N PRO A 117 -0.50 -0.59 -12.35
CA PRO A 117 0.31 0.62 -12.28
C PRO A 117 1.20 0.65 -11.03
N HIS A 118 2.46 1.05 -11.16
CA HIS A 118 3.50 0.97 -10.13
C HIS A 118 3.09 1.64 -8.82
N ARG A 119 2.42 2.80 -8.91
CA ARG A 119 1.93 3.52 -7.73
C ARG A 119 0.92 2.69 -6.92
N ILE A 120 0.03 1.99 -7.61
CA ILE A 120 -0.99 1.12 -7.03
C ILE A 120 -0.37 -0.22 -6.59
N ASP A 121 0.47 -0.86 -7.41
CA ASP A 121 1.21 -2.11 -7.07
C ASP A 121 2.04 -1.90 -5.81
N GLY A 122 2.75 -0.77 -5.72
CA GLY A 122 3.55 -0.44 -4.54
C GLY A 122 2.70 -0.22 -3.28
N GLU A 123 1.52 0.39 -3.40
CA GLU A 123 0.60 0.52 -2.27
C GLU A 123 0.00 -0.83 -1.86
N LEU A 124 -0.40 -1.65 -2.82
CA LEU A 124 -0.90 -2.99 -2.63
C LEU A 124 0.10 -3.87 -1.87
N LEU A 125 1.37 -3.87 -2.27
CA LEU A 125 2.41 -4.65 -1.60
C LEU A 125 2.73 -4.12 -0.19
N ARG A 126 2.69 -2.80 0.05
CA ARG A 126 2.80 -2.23 1.41
C ARG A 126 1.61 -2.57 2.30
N TYR A 127 0.43 -2.65 1.72
CA TYR A 127 -0.77 -3.07 2.43
C TYR A 127 -0.65 -4.55 2.83
N ALA A 128 -0.27 -5.42 1.89
CA ALA A 128 -0.08 -6.85 2.11
C ALA A 128 1.00 -7.16 3.16
N ALA A 129 2.06 -6.35 3.19
CA ALA A 129 3.12 -6.45 4.18
C ALA A 129 2.64 -6.40 5.64
N ARG A 130 1.48 -5.79 5.91
CA ARG A 130 0.93 -5.65 7.27
C ARG A 130 0.38 -6.94 7.85
N PHE A 131 0.08 -7.93 7.02
CA PHE A 131 -0.50 -9.21 7.42
C PHE A 131 0.54 -10.24 7.89
N GLY A 132 1.80 -9.83 8.06
CA GLY A 132 2.87 -10.75 8.46
C GLY A 132 3.42 -11.59 7.30
N LEU A 133 2.99 -11.33 6.06
CA LEU A 133 3.57 -11.88 4.82
C LEU A 133 5.04 -11.45 4.60
N LEU A 134 5.57 -10.58 5.47
CA LEU A 134 6.99 -10.20 5.52
C LEU A 134 7.84 -11.05 6.47
N ALA A 135 7.27 -12.05 7.17
CA ALA A 135 7.97 -12.79 8.22
C ALA A 135 9.05 -13.79 7.71
N HIS A 136 9.51 -13.67 6.47
CA HIS A 136 10.77 -14.25 6.05
C HIS A 136 11.94 -13.35 6.47
N LYS A 137 13.10 -13.96 6.75
CA LYS A 137 14.29 -13.37 7.41
C LYS A 137 14.77 -11.99 6.91
N ASP A 138 14.29 -11.52 5.77
CA ASP A 138 14.73 -10.30 5.08
C ASP A 138 13.59 -9.29 4.80
N ASP A 139 12.44 -9.39 5.47
CA ASP A 139 11.27 -8.51 5.25
C ASP A 139 10.82 -8.49 3.76
N GLN A 140 10.84 -9.64 3.10
CA GLN A 140 10.44 -9.79 1.70
C GLN A 140 9.18 -10.65 1.61
N ILE A 141 8.15 -10.14 0.93
CA ILE A 141 7.08 -10.98 0.37
C ILE A 141 7.73 -11.86 -0.69
N ASP A 142 7.56 -13.18 -0.60
CA ASP A 142 8.12 -14.07 -1.60
C ASP A 142 7.44 -13.88 -2.96
N GLU A 143 8.07 -14.37 -4.02
CA GLU A 143 7.60 -14.12 -5.37
C GLU A 143 6.25 -14.81 -5.66
N HIS A 144 5.97 -15.96 -5.04
CA HIS A 144 4.70 -16.66 -5.22
C HIS A 144 3.55 -15.85 -4.60
N ASP A 145 3.75 -15.35 -3.38
CA ASP A 145 2.79 -14.49 -2.69
C ASP A 145 2.55 -13.19 -3.46
N ARG A 146 3.59 -12.58 -4.06
CA ARG A 146 3.43 -11.39 -4.92
C ARG A 146 2.53 -11.68 -6.11
N TYR A 147 2.67 -12.83 -6.75
CA TYR A 147 1.78 -13.22 -7.85
C TYR A 147 0.36 -13.48 -7.37
N ALA A 148 0.18 -14.14 -6.22
CA ALA A 148 -1.13 -14.41 -5.64
C ALA A 148 -1.85 -13.11 -5.24
N ILE A 149 -1.17 -12.15 -4.63
CA ILE A 149 -1.71 -10.82 -4.29
C ILE A 149 -2.19 -10.10 -5.55
N ARG A 150 -1.38 -10.07 -6.61
CA ARG A 150 -1.76 -9.42 -7.87
C ARG A 150 -2.92 -10.14 -8.57
N ALA A 151 -2.96 -11.48 -8.49
CA ALA A 151 -4.07 -12.26 -9.02
C ALA A 151 -5.37 -11.97 -8.27
N GLY A 152 -5.33 -11.88 -6.93
CA GLY A 152 -6.48 -11.51 -6.11
C GLY A 152 -6.98 -10.10 -6.40
N PHE A 153 -6.06 -9.15 -6.58
CA PHE A 153 -6.39 -7.79 -6.97
C PHE A 153 -7.18 -7.75 -8.29
N TRP A 154 -6.66 -8.39 -9.34
CA TRP A 154 -7.35 -8.41 -10.63
C TRP A 154 -8.67 -9.16 -10.60
N ARG A 155 -8.76 -10.26 -9.84
CA ARG A 155 -10.00 -11.00 -9.68
C ARG A 155 -11.13 -10.11 -9.16
N GLU A 156 -10.87 -9.30 -8.14
CA GLU A 156 -11.87 -8.38 -7.58
C GLU A 156 -12.21 -7.25 -8.55
N VAL A 157 -11.20 -6.66 -9.23
CA VAL A 157 -11.42 -5.63 -10.25
C VAL A 157 -12.30 -6.14 -11.39
N ASP A 158 -12.08 -7.37 -11.86
CA ASP A 158 -12.89 -8.00 -12.90
C ASP A 158 -14.33 -8.21 -12.44
N LEU A 159 -14.54 -8.70 -11.22
CA LEU A 159 -15.87 -8.88 -10.64
C LEU A 159 -16.65 -7.56 -10.57
N ARG A 160 -15.98 -6.48 -10.14
CA ARG A 160 -16.57 -5.14 -10.02
C ARG A 160 -16.88 -4.53 -11.38
N THR A 161 -15.95 -4.68 -12.32
CA THR A 161 -16.12 -4.21 -13.69
C THR A 161 -17.31 -4.93 -14.32
N ALA A 162 -17.41 -6.26 -14.20
CA ALA A 162 -18.55 -7.03 -14.71
C ALA A 162 -19.89 -6.62 -14.05
N ALA A 163 -19.92 -6.41 -12.73
CA ALA A 163 -21.13 -5.96 -12.03
C ALA A 163 -21.60 -4.56 -12.49
N GLY A 164 -20.67 -3.64 -12.76
CA GLY A 164 -20.97 -2.31 -13.29
C GLY A 164 -21.59 -2.33 -14.69
N HIS A 165 -21.23 -3.31 -15.53
CA HIS A 165 -21.83 -3.47 -16.87
C HIS A 165 -23.27 -3.99 -16.80
N THR A 166 -23.60 -4.83 -15.83
CA THR A 166 -24.98 -5.37 -15.67
C THR A 166 -25.96 -4.31 -15.19
N SER A 167 -25.52 -3.35 -14.35
CA SER A 167 -26.41 -2.30 -13.81
C SER A 167 -26.80 -1.20 -14.82
N VAL A 168 -26.15 -1.13 -15.98
CA VAL A 168 -26.46 -0.16 -17.05
C VAL A 168 -27.42 -0.74 -18.10
N ALA A 169 -27.69 -2.05 -18.04
CA ALA A 169 -28.51 -2.76 -19.03
C ALA A 169 -29.98 -2.95 -18.62
N ASP A 170 -30.45 -2.28 -17.56
CA ASP A 170 -31.85 -2.28 -17.10
C ASP A 170 -32.50 -0.90 -17.23
#